data_AF-A0A1Y3UAY9-F1
#
_entry.id   AF-A0A1Y3UAY9-F1
#
_cell.length_a   1.000
_cell.length_b   1.000
_cell.length_c   1.000
_cell.angle_alpha   90.00
_cell.angle_beta   90.00
_cell.angle_gamma   90.00
#
_symmetry.space_group_name_H-M   'P 1'
#
loop_
_entity.id
_entity.type
_entity.pdbx_description
1 polymer ?
#
loop_
_entity_poly.entity_id
_entity_poly.type
_entity_poly.pdbx_seq_one_letter_code
_entity_poly.pdbx_strand_id
1 'polypeptide(L)'
;MSKFCNHCGASVGEEDRFCTVCGKPITAEGGAEQPKAPHAESQKKEELDREPITVGGYLIMFLVMCIPVVNLVVLLLWAFGKNGNVNRRNFSRAALVYIAIGIVLSISAVLFFVGIFANAVQYQQYHTYEHYGNPYRNDWEYYDEYVYTPDSTNDFMYSITEGDAPVEDLELYDITISNV
;
A
#
# COMPACT_ATOMS: atom_id res chain seq x y z
N MET A 1 -57.71 -35.18 52.16
CA MET A 1 -56.79 -34.70 53.22
C MET A 1 -56.63 -33.21 52.98
N SER A 2 -56.87 -32.35 53.98
CA SER A 2 -56.78 -30.90 53.79
C SER A 2 -55.36 -30.49 53.36
N LYS A 3 -55.24 -29.96 52.15
CA LYS A 3 -53.99 -29.36 51.65
C LYS A 3 -53.88 -27.92 52.15
N PHE A 4 -52.68 -27.51 52.53
CA PHE A 4 -52.38 -26.14 52.96
C PHE A 4 -51.32 -25.53 52.04
N CYS A 5 -51.40 -24.22 51.82
CA CYS A 5 -50.41 -23.51 51.02
C CYS A 5 -49.09 -23.38 51.80
N ASN A 6 -47.99 -23.89 51.23
CA ASN A 6 -46.65 -23.83 51.83
C ASN A 6 -46.07 -22.42 51.97
N HIS A 7 -46.71 -21.40 51.38
CA HIS A 7 -46.22 -20.02 51.41
C HIS A 7 -47.00 -19.11 52.38
N CYS A 8 -48.32 -19.27 52.50
CA CYS A 8 -49.14 -18.40 53.36
C CYS A 8 -49.94 -19.15 54.43
N GLY A 9 -49.92 -20.48 54.43
CA GLY A 9 -50.63 -21.30 55.43
C GLY A 9 -52.15 -21.39 55.26
N ALA A 10 -52.73 -20.76 54.23
CA ALA A 10 -54.16 -20.88 53.96
C ALA A 10 -54.54 -22.31 53.55
N SER A 11 -55.74 -22.77 53.94
CA SER A 11 -56.34 -24.01 53.45
C SER A 11 -56.74 -23.85 51.99
N VAL A 12 -56.44 -24.84 51.16
CA VAL A 12 -56.70 -24.77 49.72
C VAL A 12 -57.48 -26.00 49.27
N GLY A 13 -58.42 -25.82 48.33
CA GLY A 13 -59.24 -26.90 47.78
C GLY A 13 -58.39 -28.00 47.14
N GLU A 14 -58.90 -29.23 47.10
CA GLU A 14 -58.14 -30.37 46.58
C GLU A 14 -57.84 -30.23 45.07
N GLU A 15 -58.71 -29.52 44.34
CA GLU A 15 -58.64 -29.16 42.91
C GLU A 15 -57.98 -27.81 42.59
N ASP A 16 -57.63 -27.00 43.59
CA ASP A 16 -57.08 -25.66 43.38
C ASP A 16 -55.59 -25.72 42.98
N ARG A 17 -55.30 -25.29 41.75
CA ARG A 17 -53.93 -25.21 41.20
C ARG A 17 -53.13 -24.01 41.73
N PHE A 18 -53.84 -23.00 42.26
CA PHE A 18 -53.26 -21.76 42.77
C PHE A 18 -53.92 -21.38 44.10
N CYS A 19 -53.13 -20.81 45.01
CA CYS A 19 -53.66 -20.29 46.26
C CYS A 19 -54.45 -19.01 46.00
N THR A 20 -55.72 -18.98 46.39
CA THR A 20 -56.60 -17.81 46.24
C THR A 20 -56.25 -16.65 47.17
N VAL A 21 -55.46 -16.90 48.22
CA VAL A 21 -55.04 -15.88 49.21
C VAL A 21 -53.71 -15.22 48.82
N CYS A 22 -52.71 -15.99 48.40
CA CYS A 22 -51.37 -15.47 48.07
C CYS A 22 -51.02 -15.50 46.57
N GLY A 23 -51.88 -16.07 45.73
CA GLY A 23 -51.70 -16.16 44.27
C GLY A 23 -50.65 -17.16 43.79
N LYS A 24 -49.96 -17.88 44.69
CA LYS A 24 -48.87 -18.80 44.30
C LYS A 24 -49.40 -20.19 43.92
N PRO A 25 -48.78 -20.87 42.93
CA PRO A 25 -49.17 -22.21 42.56
C PRO A 25 -48.92 -23.19 43.71
N ILE A 26 -49.81 -24.16 43.87
CA ILE A 26 -49.70 -25.19 44.91
C ILE A 26 -49.30 -26.46 44.19
N THR A 27 -48.03 -26.52 43.82
CA THR A 27 -47.45 -27.70 43.19
C THR A 27 -47.26 -28.78 44.25
N ALA A 28 -48.06 -29.85 44.16
CA ALA A 28 -47.75 -31.11 44.81
C ALA A 28 -46.48 -31.68 44.15
N GLU A 29 -45.43 -31.84 44.97
CA GLU A 29 -44.32 -32.80 44.83
C GLU A 29 -43.95 -33.21 43.40
N GLY A 30 -42.96 -32.52 42.83
CA GLY A 30 -42.38 -32.86 41.54
C GLY A 30 -41.96 -31.59 40.83
N GLY A 31 -40.77 -31.08 41.19
CA GLY A 31 -40.18 -29.90 40.59
C GLY A 31 -40.28 -29.98 39.08
N ALA A 32 -41.11 -29.11 38.51
CA ALA A 32 -41.02 -28.78 37.12
C ALA A 32 -39.65 -28.10 36.93
N GLU A 33 -38.62 -28.90 36.68
CA GLU A 33 -37.57 -28.48 35.79
C GLU A 33 -38.27 -28.05 34.50
N GLN A 34 -38.42 -26.74 34.35
CA GLN A 34 -38.65 -26.14 33.05
C GLN A 34 -37.61 -26.76 32.10
N PRO A 35 -37.99 -27.32 30.95
CA PRO A 35 -37.04 -27.55 29.88
C PRO A 35 -36.39 -26.20 29.59
N LYS A 36 -35.14 -26.03 30.01
CA LYS A 36 -34.36 -24.83 29.78
C LYS A 36 -34.30 -24.66 28.27
N ALA A 37 -35.09 -23.72 27.76
CA ALA A 37 -35.21 -23.50 26.33
C ALA A 37 -33.80 -23.23 25.76
N PRO A 38 -33.44 -23.80 24.60
CA PRO A 38 -32.12 -23.63 23.97
C PRO A 38 -31.78 -22.16 23.64
N HIS A 39 -32.74 -21.25 23.76
CA HIS A 39 -32.55 -19.82 23.59
C HIS A 39 -31.70 -19.15 24.68
N ALA A 40 -31.68 -19.66 25.91
CA ALA A 40 -30.92 -19.03 27.00
C ALA A 40 -29.39 -19.19 26.84
N GLU A 41 -28.92 -20.32 26.29
CA GLU A 41 -27.50 -20.50 25.97
C GLU A 41 -27.09 -19.74 24.70
N SER A 42 -27.97 -19.67 23.70
CA SER A 42 -27.71 -18.90 22.48
C SER A 42 -27.57 -17.40 22.76
N GLN A 43 -28.42 -16.84 23.62
CA GLN A 43 -28.36 -15.42 23.97
C GLN A 43 -27.09 -15.07 24.75
N LYS A 44 -26.68 -15.91 25.72
CA LYS A 44 -25.45 -15.69 26.48
C LYS A 44 -24.19 -15.76 25.59
N LYS A 45 -24.17 -16.67 24.60
CA LYS A 45 -23.06 -16.79 23.67
C LYS A 45 -22.96 -15.60 22.71
N GLU A 46 -24.11 -15.08 22.27
CA GLU A 46 -24.17 -13.91 21.40
C GLU A 46 -23.79 -12.61 22.12
N GLU A 47 -24.13 -12.48 23.40
CA GLU A 47 -23.72 -11.35 24.25
C GLU A 47 -22.19 -11.35 24.48
N LEU A 48 -21.62 -12.52 24.80
CA LEU A 48 -20.16 -12.68 24.99
C LEU A 48 -19.37 -12.43 23.69
N ASP A 49 -19.95 -12.75 22.53
CA ASP A 49 -19.32 -12.52 21.22
C ASP A 49 -19.33 -11.04 20.79
N ARG A 50 -20.20 -10.22 21.38
CA ARG A 50 -20.27 -8.76 21.14
C ARG A 50 -19.54 -7.95 22.20
N GLU A 51 -19.05 -8.60 23.24
CA GLU A 51 -18.37 -7.94 24.33
C GLU A 51 -17.10 -7.23 23.81
N PRO A 52 -16.86 -5.96 24.19
CA PRO A 52 -15.68 -5.24 23.73
C PRO A 52 -14.40 -5.96 24.16
N ILE A 53 -13.40 -5.98 23.29
CA ILE A 53 -12.13 -6.64 23.56
C ILE A 53 -11.44 -5.89 24.69
N THR A 54 -10.97 -6.63 25.70
CA THR A 54 -10.22 -6.05 26.82
C THR A 54 -8.85 -5.52 26.35
N VAL A 55 -8.28 -4.55 27.08
CA VAL A 55 -6.97 -3.95 26.75
C VAL A 55 -5.88 -5.03 26.59
N GLY A 56 -5.89 -6.06 27.43
CA GLY A 56 -4.96 -7.20 27.32
C GLY A 56 -5.10 -7.99 26.01
N GLY A 57 -6.31 -8.07 25.44
CA GLY A 57 -6.54 -8.70 24.14
C GLY A 57 -5.87 -7.93 22.98
N TYR A 58 -5.88 -6.60 23.04
CA TYR A 58 -5.17 -5.76 22.07
C TYR A 58 -3.65 -5.89 22.19
N LEU A 59 -3.12 -5.99 23.41
CA LEU A 59 -1.68 -6.20 23.63
C LEU A 59 -1.18 -7.50 22.99
N ILE A 60 -1.95 -8.59 23.12
CA ILE A 60 -1.61 -9.86 22.45
C ILE A 60 -1.70 -9.71 20.92
N MET A 61 -2.70 -8.98 20.39
CA MET A 61 -2.78 -8.70 18.96
C MET A 61 -1.56 -7.96 18.43
N PHE A 62 -1.12 -6.92 19.13
CA PHE A 62 0.07 -6.17 18.72
C PHE A 62 1.34 -7.03 18.76
N LEU A 63 1.47 -7.90 19.78
CA LEU A 63 2.60 -8.83 19.87
C LEU A 63 2.62 -9.83 18.71
N VAL A 64 1.46 -10.35 18.32
CA VAL A 64 1.33 -11.23 17.15
C VAL A 64 1.66 -10.49 15.86
N MET A 65 1.28 -9.21 15.72
CA MET A 65 1.60 -8.38 14.56
C MET A 65 3.11 -8.21 14.33
N CYS A 66 3.93 -8.26 15.38
CA CYS A 66 5.39 -8.19 15.26
C CYS A 66 6.00 -9.41 14.54
N ILE A 67 5.28 -10.53 14.47
CA ILE A 67 5.75 -11.75 13.80
C ILE A 67 5.06 -11.83 12.43
N PRO A 68 5.76 -11.55 11.31
CA PRO A 68 5.12 -11.30 10.02
C PRO A 68 4.30 -12.48 9.49
N VAL A 69 4.80 -13.72 9.64
CA VAL A 69 4.11 -14.92 9.15
C VAL A 69 2.93 -15.29 10.06
N VAL A 70 3.12 -15.25 11.38
CA VAL A 70 2.07 -15.61 12.35
C VAL A 70 0.93 -14.59 12.30
N ASN A 71 1.24 -13.31 12.12
CA ASN A 71 0.27 -12.24 11.94
C ASN A 71 -0.74 -12.56 10.82
N LEU A 72 -0.25 -12.90 9.62
CA LEU A 72 -1.12 -13.24 8.50
C LEU A 72 -1.99 -14.47 8.79
N VAL A 73 -1.41 -15.52 9.38
CA VAL A 73 -2.16 -16.75 9.70
C VAL A 73 -3.27 -16.47 10.72
N VAL A 74 -2.98 -15.74 11.80
CA VAL A 74 -3.97 -15.41 12.84
C VAL A 74 -5.09 -14.52 12.28
N LEU A 75 -4.75 -13.52 11.45
CA LEU A 75 -5.74 -12.68 10.78
C LEU A 75 -6.69 -13.50 9.89
N LEU A 76 -6.16 -14.47 9.14
CA LEU A 76 -6.98 -15.37 8.31
C LEU A 76 -7.87 -16.27 9.18
N LEU A 77 -7.32 -16.85 10.25
CA LEU A 77 -8.07 -17.68 11.19
C LEU A 77 -9.25 -16.91 11.81
N TRP A 78 -9.05 -15.65 12.19
CA TRP A 78 -10.10 -14.82 12.79
C TRP A 78 -11.07 -14.25 11.76
N ALA A 79 -10.62 -13.91 10.54
CA ALA A 79 -11.49 -13.40 9.48
C ALA A 79 -12.50 -14.44 8.98
N PHE A 80 -12.04 -15.70 8.86
CA PHE A 80 -12.82 -16.81 8.30
C PHE A 80 -13.35 -17.80 9.35
N GLY A 81 -12.93 -17.68 10.61
CA GLY A 81 -13.43 -18.47 11.73
C GLY A 81 -14.95 -18.35 11.89
N LYS A 82 -15.61 -19.49 12.13
CA LYS A 82 -17.06 -19.60 12.33
C LYS A 82 -17.50 -19.30 13.77
N ASN A 83 -16.58 -19.41 14.73
CA ASN A 83 -16.80 -19.21 16.16
C ASN A 83 -15.83 -18.15 16.68
N GLY A 84 -16.34 -17.11 17.34
CA GLY A 84 -15.54 -16.12 18.04
C GLY A 84 -15.99 -14.68 17.84
N ASN A 85 -15.51 -13.82 18.73
CA ASN A 85 -15.98 -12.46 18.90
C ASN A 85 -16.01 -11.68 17.59
N VAL A 86 -17.18 -11.10 17.28
CA VAL A 86 -17.45 -10.39 16.02
C VAL A 86 -16.47 -9.23 15.82
N ASN A 87 -16.06 -8.58 16.91
CA ASN A 87 -15.13 -7.46 16.86
C ASN A 87 -13.74 -7.90 16.36
N ARG A 88 -13.25 -9.07 16.78
CA ARG A 88 -11.96 -9.63 16.30
C ARG A 88 -12.02 -10.01 14.83
N ARG A 89 -13.17 -10.53 14.38
CA ARG A 89 -13.39 -10.89 12.98
C ARG A 89 -13.44 -9.67 12.07
N ASN A 90 -14.15 -8.62 12.47
CA ASN A 90 -14.22 -7.37 11.73
C ASN A 90 -12.87 -6.65 11.68
N PHE A 91 -12.14 -6.61 12.80
CA PHE A 91 -10.77 -6.11 12.81
C PHE A 91 -9.89 -6.87 11.82
N SER A 92 -9.94 -8.20 11.82
CA SER A 92 -9.07 -9.01 10.97
C SER A 92 -9.37 -8.81 9.49
N ARG A 93 -10.66 -8.70 9.13
CA ARG A 93 -11.09 -8.35 7.76
C ARG A 93 -10.60 -6.97 7.34
N ALA A 94 -10.74 -5.95 8.19
CA ALA A 94 -10.26 -4.61 7.92
C ALA A 94 -8.72 -4.58 7.77
N ALA A 95 -8.00 -5.28 8.64
CA ALA A 95 -6.55 -5.38 8.59
C ALA A 95 -6.06 -6.05 7.28
N LEU A 96 -6.72 -7.12 6.81
CA LEU A 96 -6.40 -7.75 5.53
C LEU A 96 -6.61 -6.80 4.34
N VAL A 97 -7.65 -5.97 4.36
CA VAL A 97 -7.88 -4.94 3.34
C VAL A 97 -6.77 -3.89 3.36
N TYR A 98 -6.38 -3.41 4.55
CA TYR A 98 -5.26 -2.48 4.69
C TYR A 98 -3.93 -3.05 4.19
N ILE A 99 -3.66 -4.33 4.47
CA ILE A 99 -2.46 -5.02 3.94
C ILE A 99 -2.51 -5.06 2.42
N ALA A 100 -3.65 -5.40 1.81
CA ALA A 100 -3.80 -5.43 0.36
C ALA A 100 -3.57 -4.04 -0.27
N ILE A 101 -4.16 -2.99 0.31
CA ILE A 101 -3.93 -1.60 -0.12
C ILE A 101 -2.45 -1.23 0.01
N GLY A 102 -1.82 -1.57 1.14
CA GLY A 102 -0.41 -1.32 1.38
C GLY A 102 0.48 -1.97 0.32
N ILE A 103 0.20 -3.22 -0.07
CA ILE A 103 0.94 -3.93 -1.13
C ILE A 103 0.81 -3.19 -2.47
N VAL A 104 -0.41 -2.82 -2.87
CA VAL A 104 -0.66 -2.10 -4.13
C VAL A 104 0.10 -0.77 -4.15
N LEU A 105 0.00 0.01 -3.07
CA LEU A 105 0.71 1.28 -2.96
C LEU A 105 2.23 1.08 -2.96
N SER A 106 2.75 0.07 -2.27
CA SER A 106 4.18 -0.25 -2.24
C SER A 106 4.71 -0.58 -3.62
N ILE A 107 3.99 -1.42 -4.37
CA ILE A 107 4.38 -1.78 -5.75
C ILE A 107 4.36 -0.54 -6.64
N SER A 108 3.30 0.27 -6.58
CA SER A 108 3.22 1.50 -7.37
C SER A 108 4.35 2.47 -7.07
N ALA A 109 4.71 2.63 -5.79
CA ALA A 109 5.81 3.47 -5.34
C ALA A 109 7.16 2.93 -5.85
N VAL A 110 7.42 1.63 -5.71
CA VAL A 110 8.65 1.01 -6.23
C VAL A 110 8.77 1.23 -7.72
N LEU A 111 7.72 0.98 -8.51
CA LEU A 111 7.75 1.19 -9.96
C LEU A 111 8.03 2.66 -10.32
N PHE A 112 7.39 3.60 -9.61
CA PHE A 112 7.62 5.03 -9.79
C PHE A 112 9.07 5.43 -9.49
N PHE A 113 9.60 5.01 -8.35
CA PHE A 113 10.97 5.35 -7.94
C PHE A 113 12.04 4.63 -8.78
N VAL A 114 11.80 3.39 -9.20
CA VAL A 114 12.69 2.67 -10.13
C VAL A 114 12.76 3.38 -11.48
N GLY A 115 11.64 3.91 -11.99
CA GLY A 115 11.62 4.70 -13.22
C GLY A 115 12.46 5.99 -13.11
N ILE A 116 12.29 6.74 -12.02
CA ILE A 116 13.10 7.94 -11.74
C ILE A 116 14.58 7.60 -11.60
N PHE A 117 14.88 6.55 -10.82
CA PHE A 117 16.26 6.11 -10.60
C PHE A 117 16.92 5.64 -11.88
N ALA A 118 16.22 4.86 -12.71
CA ALA A 118 16.73 4.44 -14.02
C ALA A 118 17.05 5.65 -14.91
N ASN A 119 16.18 6.66 -14.96
CA ASN A 119 16.44 7.89 -15.70
C ASN A 119 17.69 8.64 -15.19
N ALA A 120 17.84 8.76 -13.86
CA ALA A 120 19.01 9.40 -13.25
C ALA A 120 20.32 8.62 -13.52
N VAL A 121 20.30 7.29 -13.45
CA VAL A 121 21.46 6.45 -13.75
C VAL A 121 21.88 6.59 -15.22
N GLN A 122 20.92 6.62 -16.16
CA GLN A 122 21.24 6.86 -17.57
C GLN A 122 21.90 8.23 -17.80
N TYR A 123 21.44 9.27 -17.11
CA TYR A 123 22.07 10.60 -17.17
C TYR A 123 23.53 10.55 -16.70
N GLN A 124 23.82 9.87 -15.58
CA GLN A 124 25.20 9.71 -15.11
C GLN A 124 26.06 8.89 -16.08
N GLN A 125 25.52 7.80 -16.64
CA GLN A 125 26.26 6.96 -17.60
C GLN A 125 26.64 7.79 -18.83
N TYR A 126 25.70 8.55 -19.40
CA TYR A 126 25.93 9.38 -20.58
C TYR A 126 27.06 10.41 -20.38
N HIS A 127 27.07 11.14 -19.26
CA HIS A 127 28.14 12.09 -18.93
C HIS A 127 29.50 11.42 -18.64
N THR A 128 29.49 10.19 -18.11
CA THR A 128 30.74 9.46 -17.85
C THR A 128 31.37 8.94 -19.14
N TYR A 129 30.57 8.58 -20.16
CA TYR A 129 31.07 8.19 -21.49
C TYR A 129 31.76 9.33 -22.24
N GLU A 130 31.32 10.58 -22.06
CA GLU A 130 32.03 11.72 -22.64
C GLU A 130 33.37 11.97 -21.95
N HIS A 131 33.50 11.68 -20.64
CA HIS A 131 34.73 11.92 -19.90
C HIS A 131 35.78 10.80 -20.06
N TYR A 132 35.35 9.54 -20.23
CA TYR A 132 36.25 8.44 -20.62
C TYR A 132 36.27 8.38 -22.14
N GLY A 133 37.07 9.24 -22.76
CA GLY A 133 37.10 9.50 -24.20
C GLY A 133 36.85 8.25 -25.06
N ASN A 134 35.92 8.39 -26.01
CA ASN A 134 35.63 7.37 -27.01
C ASN A 134 36.95 6.93 -27.69
N PRO A 135 37.39 5.67 -27.54
CA PRO A 135 38.65 5.18 -28.12
C PRO A 135 38.60 5.08 -29.67
N TYR A 136 37.44 5.34 -30.27
CA TYR A 136 37.25 5.45 -31.71
C TYR A 136 37.03 6.89 -32.18
N ARG A 137 37.09 7.88 -31.29
CA ARG A 137 37.21 9.29 -31.70
C ARG A 137 38.67 9.49 -32.08
N ASN A 138 38.92 9.43 -33.37
CA ASN A 138 40.20 9.77 -33.97
C ASN A 138 40.55 11.23 -33.63
N ASP A 139 41.79 11.46 -33.22
CA ASP A 139 42.32 12.79 -32.84
C ASP A 139 42.17 13.86 -33.96
N TRP A 140 41.82 13.44 -35.18
CA TRP A 140 41.58 14.29 -36.35
C TRP A 140 40.26 15.06 -36.32
N GLU A 141 39.26 14.64 -35.53
CA GLU A 141 37.96 15.34 -35.44
C GLU A 141 37.98 16.56 -34.51
N TYR A 142 39.10 16.82 -33.83
CA TYR A 142 39.27 18.04 -33.02
C TYR A 142 39.70 19.26 -33.85
N TYR A 143 40.14 19.07 -35.10
CA TYR A 143 40.81 20.12 -35.89
C TYR A 143 40.03 20.67 -37.08
N ASP A 144 38.83 20.17 -37.39
CA ASP A 144 38.16 20.50 -38.67
C ASP A 144 37.09 21.60 -38.60
N GLU A 145 37.12 22.45 -37.56
CA GLU A 145 36.37 23.71 -37.59
C GLU A 145 37.20 24.90 -37.10
N TYR A 146 38.41 25.03 -37.64
CA TYR A 146 38.98 26.36 -37.86
C TYR A 146 38.60 26.79 -39.26
N VAL A 147 37.37 27.30 -39.40
CA VAL A 147 37.00 28.14 -40.54
C VAL A 147 38.05 29.26 -40.62
N TYR A 148 38.96 29.18 -41.59
CA TYR A 148 39.96 30.21 -41.85
C TYR A 148 39.20 31.43 -42.38
N THR A 149 38.79 32.32 -41.48
CA THR A 149 38.38 33.68 -41.85
C THR A 149 39.66 34.48 -42.05
N PRO A 150 40.03 34.87 -43.29
CA PRO A 150 41.21 35.70 -43.51
C PRO A 150 40.96 37.09 -42.90
N ASP A 151 41.47 37.32 -41.68
CA ASP A 151 41.31 38.58 -40.94
C ASP A 151 42.51 39.53 -41.13
N SER A 152 43.04 39.63 -42.35
CA SER A 152 43.73 40.85 -42.80
C SER A 152 43.95 40.84 -44.31
N THR A 153 43.76 42.00 -44.93
CA THR A 153 44.07 42.31 -46.34
C THR A 153 45.52 42.03 -46.76
N ASN A 154 46.39 41.71 -45.80
CA ASN A 154 47.81 41.50 -46.01
C ASN A 154 48.09 40.11 -46.60
N ASP A 155 47.32 39.09 -46.19
CA ASP A 155 47.52 37.69 -46.62
C ASP A 155 47.10 37.49 -48.08
N PHE A 156 46.05 38.19 -48.51
CA PHE A 156 45.57 38.18 -49.89
C PHE A 156 46.48 38.98 -50.85
N MET A 157 47.23 39.97 -50.34
CA MET A 157 48.20 40.71 -51.14
C MET A 157 49.48 39.92 -51.40
N TYR A 158 49.91 39.06 -50.47
CA TYR A 158 51.08 38.21 -50.66
C TYR A 158 50.86 37.18 -51.78
N SER A 159 49.67 36.56 -51.85
CA SER A 159 49.34 35.58 -52.91
C SER A 159 49.26 36.20 -54.31
N ILE A 160 48.89 37.47 -54.42
CA ILE A 160 48.89 38.20 -55.71
C ILE A 160 50.33 38.56 -56.15
N THR A 161 51.21 38.92 -55.21
CA THR A 161 52.60 39.29 -55.54
C THR A 161 53.52 38.11 -55.84
N GLU A 162 53.22 36.93 -55.28
CA GLU A 162 53.99 35.69 -55.49
C GLU A 162 53.49 34.86 -56.68
N GLY A 163 52.42 35.29 -57.35
CA GLY A 163 51.96 34.68 -58.60
C GLY A 163 51.22 33.35 -58.43
N ASP A 164 50.92 32.95 -57.20
CA ASP A 164 50.28 31.67 -56.84
C ASP A 164 48.78 31.81 -56.50
N ALA A 165 48.15 32.96 -56.78
CA ALA A 165 46.71 33.10 -56.66
C ALA A 165 46.01 32.22 -57.72
N PRO A 166 45.19 31.24 -57.32
CA PRO A 166 44.41 30.45 -58.26
C PRO A 166 43.43 31.37 -58.99
N VAL A 167 43.53 31.41 -60.32
CA VAL A 167 42.72 32.25 -61.23
C VAL A 167 41.21 32.05 -61.09
N GLU A 168 40.77 30.99 -60.42
CA GLU A 168 39.35 30.71 -60.17
C GLU A 168 38.71 31.69 -59.17
N ASP A 169 39.51 32.36 -58.32
CA ASP A 169 38.99 33.27 -57.29
C ASP A 169 38.85 34.73 -57.76
N LEU A 170 39.39 35.08 -58.93
CA LEU A 170 39.33 36.44 -59.49
C LEU A 170 37.95 36.78 -60.07
N GLU A 171 37.22 35.79 -60.59
CA GLU A 171 35.87 36.00 -61.12
C GLU A 171 34.81 36.14 -60.02
N LEU A 172 35.06 35.60 -58.82
CA LEU A 172 34.13 35.68 -57.69
C LEU A 172 34.00 37.11 -57.12
N TYR A 173 34.99 37.98 -57.40
CA TYR A 173 35.07 39.34 -56.85
C TYR A 173 34.92 40.47 -57.88
N ASP A 174 34.59 40.17 -59.15
CA ASP A 174 34.34 41.17 -60.21
C ASP A 174 35.47 42.22 -60.36
N ILE A 175 36.73 41.81 -60.10
CA ILE A 175 37.89 42.69 -60.18
C ILE A 175 38.41 42.69 -61.61
N THR A 176 38.08 43.74 -62.36
CA THR A 176 38.66 44.01 -63.68
C THR A 176 40.07 44.60 -63.51
N ILE A 177 41.11 43.82 -63.80
CA ILE A 177 42.47 44.37 -63.92
C ILE A 177 42.59 45.03 -65.31
N SER A 178 42.48 46.34 -65.35
CA SER A 178 42.83 47.16 -66.51
C SER A 178 44.34 47.13 -66.72
N ASN A 179 44.79 46.37 -67.73
CA ASN A 179 46.19 46.25 -68.13
C ASN A 179 46.82 47.63 -68.41
N VAL A 180 47.96 47.90 -67.74
CA VAL A 180 49.05 48.73 -68.26
C VAL A 180 50.06 47.80 -68.92
#